data_AF-A0AAJ6UVG4-F1
#
_entry.id   AF-A0AAJ6UVG4-F1
#
_cell.length_a   1.000
_cell.length_b   1.000
_cell.length_c   1.000
_cell.angle_alpha   90.00
_cell.angle_beta   90.00
_cell.angle_gamma   90.00
#
_symmetry.space_group_name_H-M   'P 1'
#
loop_
_entity.id
_entity.type
_entity.pdbx_description
1 polymer ?
#
loop_
_entity_poly.entity_id
_entity_poly.type
_entity_poly.pdbx_seq_one_letter_code
_entity_poly.pdbx_strand_id
1 'polypeptide(L)'
;MVINALIMAMVECANRSTSSEIIYHVGSSLRNPFKFSNFQELSMRYFVQNPLIDKDGKPIKVGEFTAFSSMASFRIYMSIRYSLPLKLFHLAINTVLFQKRYKDKYNTLDRKLKRVMRLAELYEPYGFFKGIFHDANSEKLQIVARETCSDADAFNFDPTCVNWEAYMMDVHFPGLVKYVLK
;
A
#
# COMPACT_ATOMS: atom_id res chain seq x y z
N MET A 1 6.60 -18.32 1.95
CA MET A 1 7.78 -17.46 2.18
C MET A 1 7.99 -17.10 3.65
N VAL A 2 7.18 -16.27 4.31
CA VAL A 2 7.44 -15.84 5.71
C VAL A 2 7.53 -17.01 6.68
N ILE A 3 6.57 -17.93 6.63
CA ILE A 3 6.56 -19.12 7.50
C ILE A 3 7.80 -19.99 7.23
N ASN A 4 8.14 -20.22 5.96
CA ASN A 4 9.34 -20.99 5.59
C ASN A 4 10.62 -20.36 6.16
N ALA A 5 10.77 -19.04 6.02
CA ALA A 5 11.90 -18.31 6.57
C ALA A 5 11.94 -18.40 8.10
N LEU A 6 10.78 -18.32 8.77
CA LEU A 6 10.68 -18.45 10.22
C LEU A 6 11.15 -19.83 10.69
N ILE A 7 10.67 -20.90 10.04
CA ILE A 7 11.07 -22.28 10.34
C ILE A 7 12.59 -22.43 10.17
N MET A 8 13.15 -21.98 9.05
CA MET A 8 14.59 -22.07 8.83
C MET A 8 15.39 -21.23 9.81
N ALA A 9 14.91 -20.04 10.19
CA ALA A 9 15.54 -19.21 11.20
C ALA A 9 15.55 -19.88 12.57
N MET A 10 14.49 -20.62 12.94
CA MET A 10 14.44 -21.38 14.18
C MET A 10 15.43 -22.54 14.17
N VAL A 11 15.52 -23.29 13.07
CA VAL A 11 16.50 -24.38 12.89
C VAL A 11 17.93 -23.84 13.02
N GLU A 12 18.22 -22.75 12.31
CA GLU A 12 19.52 -22.11 12.36
C GLU A 12 19.85 -21.55 13.75
N CYS A 13 18.86 -20.98 14.44
CA CYS A 13 19.02 -20.52 15.82
C CYS A 13 19.35 -21.67 16.79
N ALA A 14 18.68 -22.81 16.65
CA ALA A 14 18.92 -23.99 17.48
C ALA A 14 20.32 -24.60 17.27
N ASN A 15 20.87 -24.48 16.06
CA ASN A 15 22.20 -24.99 15.71
C ASN A 15 23.34 -24.02 16.06
N ARG A 16 23.04 -22.77 16.39
CA ARG A 16 24.05 -21.75 16.70
C ARG A 16 24.48 -21.81 18.17
N SER A 17 25.78 -21.66 18.38
CA SER A 17 26.38 -21.54 19.72
C SER A 17 26.47 -20.10 20.25
N THR A 18 26.15 -19.10 19.42
CA THR A 18 26.27 -17.67 19.74
C THR A 18 24.92 -16.97 19.76
N SER A 19 24.74 -16.07 20.73
CA SER A 19 23.49 -15.37 21.04
C SER A 19 23.35 -14.00 20.34
N SER A 20 23.70 -13.90 19.05
CA SER A 20 23.50 -12.64 18.32
C SER A 20 22.09 -12.55 17.76
N GLU A 21 21.44 -11.41 17.98
CA GLU A 21 20.15 -11.12 17.36
C GLU A 21 20.33 -10.83 15.88
N ILE A 22 19.70 -11.64 15.02
CA ILE A 22 19.75 -11.48 13.56
C ILE A 22 18.36 -11.13 13.06
N ILE A 23 18.28 -10.02 12.32
CA ILE A 23 17.06 -9.59 11.66
C ILE A 23 17.04 -10.18 10.24
N TYR A 24 15.98 -10.92 9.93
CA TYR A 24 15.71 -11.47 8.62
C TYR A 24 14.59 -10.66 7.94
N HIS A 25 14.88 -10.07 6.79
CA HIS A 25 13.89 -9.39 5.97
C HIS A 25 13.34 -10.34 4.91
N VAL A 26 12.02 -10.53 4.88
CA VAL A 26 11.35 -11.47 3.96
C VAL A 26 10.22 -10.73 3.26
N GLY A 27 10.33 -10.56 1.94
CA GLY A 27 9.36 -9.84 1.12
C GLY A 27 10.06 -9.02 0.04
N SER A 28 9.42 -7.93 -0.39
CA SER A 28 10.03 -6.95 -1.29
C SER A 28 11.33 -6.39 -0.68
N SER A 29 12.45 -6.65 -1.34
CA SER A 29 13.80 -6.39 -0.85
C SER A 29 14.71 -5.82 -1.95
N LEU A 30 15.97 -5.58 -1.63
CA LEU A 30 16.96 -5.10 -2.60
C LEU A 30 17.07 -6.01 -3.83
N ARG A 31 17.02 -7.33 -3.65
CA ARG A 31 17.12 -8.30 -4.75
C ARG A 31 15.86 -8.40 -5.62
N ASN A 32 14.69 -8.03 -5.10
CA ASN A 32 13.45 -7.97 -5.88
C ASN A 32 12.47 -6.90 -5.32
N PRO A 33 12.70 -5.60 -5.62
CA PRO A 33 11.95 -4.53 -5.00
C PRO A 33 10.57 -4.32 -5.66
N PHE A 34 9.54 -4.16 -4.84
CA PHE A 34 8.21 -3.71 -5.23
C PHE A 34 7.91 -2.34 -4.60
N LYS A 35 7.85 -1.31 -5.42
CA LYS A 35 7.64 0.08 -4.98
C LYS A 35 6.17 0.46 -5.10
N PHE A 36 5.77 1.49 -4.36
CA PHE A 36 4.42 2.04 -4.46
C PHE A 36 4.05 2.51 -5.87
N SER A 37 5.02 2.98 -6.66
CA SER A 37 4.81 3.29 -8.08
C SER A 37 4.41 2.07 -8.92
N ASN A 38 4.98 0.89 -8.63
CA ASN A 38 4.58 -0.36 -9.30
C ASN A 38 3.13 -0.70 -8.94
N PHE A 39 2.76 -0.58 -7.66
CA PHE A 39 1.38 -0.78 -7.22
C PHE A 39 0.41 0.17 -7.92
N GLN A 40 0.74 1.46 -8.02
CA GLN A 40 -0.08 2.46 -8.71
C GLN A 40 -0.29 2.11 -10.18
N GLU A 41 0.79 1.79 -10.89
CA GLU A 41 0.73 1.43 -12.31
C GLU A 41 -0.12 0.18 -12.54
N LEU A 42 0.16 -0.89 -11.80
CA LEU A 42 -0.55 -2.17 -11.93
C LEU A 42 -2.02 -2.04 -11.54
N SER A 43 -2.34 -1.31 -10.48
CA SER A 43 -3.74 -1.09 -10.05
C SER A 43 -4.51 -0.29 -11.10
N MET A 44 -3.94 0.80 -11.63
CA MET A 44 -4.56 1.58 -12.70
C MET A 44 -4.83 0.71 -13.93
N ARG A 45 -3.82 -0.05 -14.38
CA ARG A 45 -3.97 -0.92 -15.54
C ARG A 45 -5.04 -2.00 -15.32
N TYR A 46 -5.04 -2.65 -14.15
CA TYR A 46 -6.01 -3.68 -13.81
C TYR A 46 -7.43 -3.15 -13.81
N PHE A 47 -7.72 -2.05 -13.10
CA PHE A 47 -9.09 -1.54 -12.98
C PHE A 47 -9.58 -0.81 -14.23
N VAL A 48 -8.70 -0.34 -15.10
CA VAL A 48 -9.09 0.12 -16.45
C VAL A 48 -9.56 -1.04 -17.31
N GLN A 49 -8.86 -2.18 -17.26
CA GLN A 49 -9.23 -3.40 -18.01
C GLN A 49 -10.44 -4.10 -17.39
N ASN A 50 -10.56 -4.04 -16.06
CA ASN A 50 -11.59 -4.73 -15.27
C ASN A 50 -12.31 -3.70 -14.38
N PRO A 51 -13.14 -2.81 -14.96
CA PRO A 51 -13.81 -1.77 -14.18
C PRO A 51 -14.77 -2.40 -13.18
N LEU A 52 -14.76 -1.85 -11.96
CA LEU A 52 -15.75 -2.19 -10.94
C LEU A 52 -17.14 -1.74 -11.40
N ILE A 53 -18.17 -2.47 -11.00
CA ILE A 53 -19.56 -2.15 -11.33
C ILE A 53 -20.20 -1.41 -10.16
N ASP A 54 -20.83 -0.27 -10.44
CA ASP A 54 -21.57 0.48 -9.42
C ASP A 54 -22.93 -0.14 -9.10
N LYS A 55 -23.66 0.48 -8.16
CA LYS A 55 -24.98 0.00 -7.72
C LYS A 55 -26.05 0.02 -8.82
N ASP A 56 -25.82 0.81 -9.87
CA ASP A 56 -26.73 0.96 -11.01
C ASP A 56 -26.33 0.05 -12.19
N GLY A 57 -25.35 -0.83 -11.98
CA GLY A 57 -24.86 -1.76 -13.01
C GLY A 57 -23.90 -1.12 -14.02
N LYS A 58 -23.40 0.10 -13.76
CA LYS A 58 -22.52 0.82 -14.69
C LYS A 58 -21.04 0.64 -14.31
N PRO A 59 -20.15 0.49 -15.31
CA PRO A 59 -18.72 0.50 -15.07
C PRO A 59 -18.25 1.83 -14.45
N ILE A 60 -17.56 1.73 -13.32
CA ILE A 60 -16.91 2.87 -12.67
C ILE A 60 -15.71 3.29 -13.53
N LYS A 61 -15.76 4.52 -14.03
CA LYS A 61 -14.65 5.10 -14.78
C LYS A 61 -13.46 5.32 -13.83
N VAL A 62 -12.37 4.61 -14.09
CA VAL A 62 -11.10 4.84 -13.41
C VAL A 62 -10.56 6.20 -13.85
N GLY A 63 -10.51 7.15 -12.93
CA GLY A 63 -9.91 8.46 -13.16
C GLY A 63 -8.39 8.40 -13.09
N GLU A 64 -7.72 9.35 -13.72
CA GLU A 64 -6.27 9.51 -13.57
C GLU A 64 -5.91 9.72 -12.10
N PHE A 65 -5.02 8.87 -11.58
CA PHE A 65 -4.55 8.97 -10.22
C PHE A 65 -3.45 10.04 -10.12
N THR A 66 -3.67 11.06 -9.29
CA THR A 66 -2.63 12.05 -8.99
C THR A 66 -1.68 11.47 -7.94
N ALA A 67 -0.51 11.01 -8.38
CA ALA A 67 0.57 10.61 -7.49
C ALA A 67 1.29 11.84 -6.92
N PHE A 68 1.69 11.75 -5.65
CA PHE A 68 2.44 12.79 -4.96
C PHE A 68 3.82 12.24 -4.58
N SER A 69 4.83 13.09 -4.65
CA SER A 69 6.22 12.72 -4.31
C SER A 69 6.53 12.83 -2.81
N SER A 70 5.65 13.53 -2.07
CA SER A 70 5.78 13.78 -0.63
C SER A 70 4.44 14.18 -0.01
N MET A 71 4.31 13.99 1.30
CA MET A 71 3.16 14.48 2.05
C MET A 71 3.03 16.02 1.97
N ALA A 72 4.14 16.75 1.88
CA ALA A 72 4.12 18.20 1.67
C ALA A 72 3.43 18.58 0.36
N SER A 73 3.79 17.93 -0.76
CA SER A 73 3.13 18.16 -2.05
C SER A 73 1.65 17.80 -2.04
N PHE A 74 1.27 16.71 -1.36
CA PHE A 74 -0.13 16.33 -1.14
C PHE A 74 -0.88 17.40 -0.33
N ARG A 75 -0.31 17.88 0.79
CA ARG A 75 -0.94 18.92 1.63
C ARG A 75 -1.15 20.22 0.85
N ILE A 76 -0.19 20.64 0.03
CA ILE A 76 -0.31 21.83 -0.82
C ILE A 76 -1.46 21.66 -1.81
N TYR A 77 -1.48 20.54 -2.54
CA TYR A 77 -2.55 20.22 -3.48
C TYR A 77 -3.93 20.23 -2.79
N MET A 78 -4.05 19.54 -1.65
CA MET A 78 -5.30 19.48 -0.89
C MET A 78 -5.74 20.87 -0.39
N SER A 79 -4.77 21.71 -0.02
CA SER A 79 -5.03 23.06 0.44
C SER A 79 -5.59 23.95 -0.68
N ILE A 80 -4.96 23.94 -1.85
CA ILE A 80 -5.37 24.75 -3.00
C ILE A 80 -6.69 24.24 -3.59
N ARG A 81 -6.79 22.93 -3.83
CA ARG A 81 -7.91 22.34 -4.58
C ARG A 81 -9.20 22.19 -3.78
N TYR A 82 -9.09 22.03 -2.45
CA TYR A 82 -10.24 21.69 -1.59
C TYR A 82 -10.37 22.59 -0.36
N SER A 83 -9.31 22.76 0.45
CA SER A 83 -9.41 23.50 1.72
C SER A 83 -9.74 24.98 1.52
N LEU A 84 -9.01 25.66 0.62
CA LEU A 84 -9.18 27.08 0.35
C LEU A 84 -10.57 27.39 -0.25
N PRO A 85 -11.04 26.69 -1.31
CA PRO A 85 -12.42 26.87 -1.80
C PRO A 85 -13.48 26.62 -0.73
N LEU A 86 -13.27 25.62 0.15
CA LEU A 86 -14.22 25.32 1.21
C LEU A 86 -14.27 26.41 2.30
N LYS A 87 -13.12 27.02 2.64
CA LYS A 87 -13.05 28.18 3.54
C LYS A 87 -13.74 29.41 2.94
N LEU A 88 -13.52 29.68 1.65
CA LEU A 88 -14.20 30.77 0.94
C LEU A 88 -15.72 30.54 0.90
N PHE A 89 -16.13 29.30 0.63
CA PHE A 89 -17.53 28.91 0.70
C PHE A 89 -18.12 29.13 2.10
N HIS A 90 -17.39 28.80 3.17
CA HIS A 90 -17.82 29.07 4.54
C HIS A 90 -18.07 30.55 4.81
N LEU A 91 -17.14 31.42 4.37
CA LEU A 91 -17.28 32.87 4.52
C LEU A 91 -18.52 33.39 3.79
N ALA A 92 -18.75 32.93 2.56
CA ALA A 92 -19.92 33.31 1.77
C ALA A 92 -21.26 32.84 2.38
N ILE A 93 -21.28 31.71 3.10
CA ILE A 93 -22.50 31.25 3.78
C ILE A 93 -22.88 32.19 4.93
N ASN A 94 -21.88 32.68 5.66
CA ASN A 94 -22.11 33.55 6.81
C ASN A 94 -22.68 34.92 6.42
N THR A 95 -22.68 35.29 5.14
CA THR A 95 -23.24 36.54 4.62
C THR A 95 -24.63 36.40 3.97
N VAL A 96 -25.19 35.18 3.86
CA VAL A 96 -26.43 34.92 3.09
C VAL A 96 -27.58 34.41 3.98
N LEU A 97 -28.82 34.86 3.69
CA LEU A 97 -30.05 34.55 4.46
C LEU A 97 -30.46 33.06 4.53
N PHE A 98 -30.05 32.21 3.58
CA PHE A 98 -30.40 30.77 3.56
C PHE A 98 -29.39 29.87 4.29
N GLN A 99 -29.00 30.27 5.50
CA GLN A 99 -27.82 29.78 6.22
C GLN A 99 -27.83 28.27 6.55
N LYS A 100 -28.99 27.69 6.90
CA LYS A 100 -29.06 26.32 7.45
C LYS A 100 -28.62 25.24 6.45
N ARG A 101 -29.19 25.22 5.23
CA ARG A 101 -28.87 24.20 4.21
C ARG A 101 -27.40 24.26 3.78
N TYR A 102 -26.85 25.45 3.62
CA TYR A 102 -25.45 25.59 3.23
C TYR A 102 -24.48 25.26 4.38
N LYS A 103 -24.86 25.56 5.62
CA LYS A 103 -24.09 25.17 6.82
C LYS A 103 -23.97 23.66 6.96
N ASP A 104 -25.06 22.91 6.74
CA ASP A 104 -25.03 21.44 6.77
C ASP A 104 -24.16 20.86 5.65
N LYS A 105 -24.25 21.44 4.44
CA LYS A 105 -23.38 21.06 3.31
C LYS A 105 -21.91 21.33 3.63
N TYR A 106 -21.58 22.51 4.16
CA TYR A 106 -20.22 22.86 4.59
C TYR A 106 -19.70 21.87 5.63
N ASN A 107 -20.44 21.62 6.71
CA ASN A 107 -20.06 20.70 7.78
C ASN A 107 -19.80 19.28 7.24
N THR A 108 -20.61 18.84 6.28
CA THR A 108 -20.41 17.54 5.63
C THR A 108 -19.12 17.49 4.83
N LEU A 109 -18.82 18.54 4.05
CA LEU A 109 -17.59 18.62 3.25
C LEU A 109 -16.34 18.77 4.13
N ASP A 110 -16.39 19.62 5.17
CA ASP A 110 -15.31 19.81 6.13
C ASP A 110 -14.98 18.50 6.87
N ARG A 111 -16.01 17.78 7.33
CA ARG A 111 -15.84 16.46 7.94
C ARG A 111 -15.21 15.45 6.98
N LYS A 112 -15.63 15.43 5.71
CA LYS A 112 -15.04 14.54 4.68
C LYS A 112 -13.57 14.91 4.44
N LEU A 113 -13.25 16.19 4.28
CA LEU A 113 -11.88 16.67 4.08
C LEU A 113 -10.98 16.29 5.26
N LYS A 114 -11.42 16.54 6.50
CA LYS A 114 -10.70 16.16 7.72
C LYS A 114 -10.45 14.65 7.80
N ARG A 115 -11.41 13.82 7.42
CA ARG A 115 -11.25 12.36 7.37
C ARG A 115 -10.18 11.95 6.36
N VAL A 116 -10.22 12.50 5.15
CA VAL A 116 -9.21 12.22 4.10
C VAL A 116 -7.81 12.65 4.57
N MET A 117 -7.68 13.84 5.15
CA MET A 117 -6.39 14.32 5.67
C MET A 117 -5.84 13.40 6.77
N ARG A 118 -6.67 13.00 7.74
CA ARG A 118 -6.26 12.06 8.79
C ARG A 118 -5.84 10.70 8.25
N LEU A 119 -6.56 10.21 7.24
CA LEU A 119 -6.21 8.94 6.60
C LEU A 119 -4.87 9.05 5.87
N ALA A 120 -4.64 10.14 5.15
CA ALA A 120 -3.36 10.38 4.47
C ALA A 120 -2.20 10.49 5.48
N GLU A 121 -2.41 11.14 6.62
CA GLU A 121 -1.42 11.22 7.71
C GLU A 121 -1.12 9.86 8.32
N LEU A 122 -2.15 9.05 8.57
CA LEU A 122 -1.98 7.70 9.12
C LEU A 122 -1.17 6.79 8.18
N TYR A 123 -1.37 6.94 6.87
CA TYR A 123 -0.72 6.12 5.86
C TYR A 123 0.55 6.74 5.26
N GLU A 124 0.92 7.96 5.67
CA GLU A 124 2.14 8.65 5.24
C GLU A 124 3.39 7.77 5.28
N PRO A 125 3.72 7.05 6.39
CA PRO A 125 4.94 6.25 6.46
C PRO A 125 4.96 5.07 5.50
N TYR A 126 3.81 4.67 4.94
CA TYR A 126 3.69 3.58 3.98
C TYR A 126 3.66 4.11 2.54
N GLY A 127 2.85 5.13 2.28
CA GLY A 127 2.65 5.70 0.94
C GLY A 127 3.86 6.48 0.42
N PHE A 128 4.66 7.07 1.32
CA PHE A 128 5.87 7.82 0.96
C PHE A 128 7.16 7.14 1.42
N PHE A 129 7.11 5.85 1.75
CA PHE A 129 8.31 5.09 2.09
C PHE A 129 9.23 4.99 0.87
N LYS A 130 10.47 5.45 1.04
CA LYS A 130 11.51 5.40 -0.01
C LYS A 130 12.59 4.34 0.26
N GLY A 131 12.54 3.73 1.44
CA GLY A 131 13.51 2.71 1.82
C GLY A 131 13.36 1.44 1.01
N ILE A 132 14.46 0.71 0.88
CA ILE A 132 14.49 -0.65 0.38
C ILE A 132 15.16 -1.49 1.45
N PHE A 133 14.54 -2.60 1.84
CA PHE A 133 15.10 -3.48 2.86
C PHE A 133 16.18 -4.37 2.26
N HIS A 134 17.33 -4.44 2.93
CA HIS A 134 18.41 -5.33 2.56
C HIS A 134 18.12 -6.74 3.08
N ASP A 135 18.20 -7.76 2.23
CA ASP A 135 17.81 -9.14 2.54
C ASP A 135 18.97 -10.13 2.58
N ALA A 136 20.23 -9.66 2.64
CA ALA A 136 21.40 -10.54 2.69
C ALA A 136 21.40 -11.53 3.87
N ASN A 137 20.81 -11.19 5.02
CA ASN A 137 20.70 -12.15 6.13
C ASN A 137 19.76 -13.31 5.75
N SER A 138 18.66 -13.01 5.07
CA SER A 138 17.72 -14.02 4.57
C SER A 138 18.34 -14.84 3.44
N GLU A 139 19.11 -14.21 2.55
CA GLU A 139 19.89 -14.91 1.53
C GLU A 139 20.88 -15.91 2.14
N LYS A 140 21.66 -15.47 3.14
CA LYS A 140 22.59 -16.34 3.86
C LYS A 140 21.86 -17.48 4.55
N LEU A 141 20.74 -17.19 5.22
CA LEU A 141 19.92 -18.23 5.86
C LEU A 141 19.42 -19.25 4.83
N GLN A 142 19.05 -18.82 3.63
CA GLN A 142 18.62 -19.70 2.56
C GLN A 142 19.75 -20.59 2.03
N ILE A 143 20.97 -20.04 1.90
CA ILE A 143 22.15 -20.83 1.50
C ILE A 143 22.42 -21.91 2.54
N VAL A 144 22.46 -21.56 3.83
CA VAL A 144 22.65 -22.52 4.92
C VAL A 144 21.55 -23.57 4.95
N ALA A 145 20.28 -23.17 4.73
CA ALA A 145 19.16 -24.10 4.65
C ALA A 145 19.35 -25.16 3.55
N ARG A 146 19.83 -24.75 2.37
CA ARG A 146 20.11 -25.64 1.23
C ARG A 146 21.25 -26.61 1.49
N GLU A 147 22.24 -26.20 2.28
CA GLU A 147 23.37 -27.06 2.65
C GLU A 147 23.02 -28.07 3.75
N THR A 148 22.03 -27.76 4.60
CA THR A 148 21.74 -28.52 5.83
C THR A 148 20.45 -29.35 5.77
N CYS A 149 19.49 -29.00 4.92
CA CYS A 149 18.19 -29.66 4.83
C CYS A 149 17.97 -30.28 3.45
N SER A 150 17.66 -31.58 3.40
CA SER A 150 17.35 -32.28 2.13
C SER A 150 16.12 -31.74 1.42
N ASP A 151 15.18 -31.14 2.17
CA ASP A 151 13.91 -30.59 1.66
C ASP A 151 13.95 -29.05 1.56
N ALA A 152 15.13 -28.45 1.47
CA ALA A 152 15.29 -26.99 1.50
C ALA A 152 14.46 -26.25 0.42
N ASP A 153 14.22 -26.89 -0.72
CA ASP A 153 13.39 -26.32 -1.79
C ASP A 153 11.92 -26.16 -1.39
N ALA A 154 11.39 -27.05 -0.53
CA ALA A 154 10.04 -26.93 0.01
C ALA A 154 9.91 -25.69 0.94
N PHE A 155 11.02 -25.29 1.55
CA PHE A 155 11.11 -24.11 2.42
C PHE A 155 11.64 -22.88 1.67
N ASN A 156 11.37 -22.73 0.36
CA ASN A 156 11.81 -21.54 -0.38
C ASN A 156 11.21 -20.23 0.19
N PHE A 157 12.06 -19.23 0.35
CA PHE A 157 11.70 -17.84 0.66
C PHE A 157 12.58 -16.82 -0.08
N ASP A 158 13.11 -17.21 -1.25
CA ASP A 158 13.82 -16.30 -2.15
C ASP A 158 12.85 -15.26 -2.74
N PRO A 159 13.02 -13.97 -2.47
CA PRO A 159 12.15 -12.95 -3.03
C PRO A 159 12.23 -12.86 -4.55
N THR A 160 13.33 -13.29 -5.18
CA THR A 160 13.50 -13.21 -6.65
C THR A 160 12.56 -14.15 -7.41
N CYS A 161 11.98 -15.16 -6.75
CA CYS A 161 11.02 -16.05 -7.40
C CYS A 161 9.62 -15.42 -7.56
N VAL A 162 9.39 -14.25 -6.94
CA VAL A 162 8.09 -13.56 -7.01
C VAL A 162 8.02 -12.71 -8.28
N ASN A 163 7.15 -13.10 -9.21
CA ASN A 163 6.72 -12.21 -10.28
C ASN A 163 5.63 -11.27 -9.73
N TRP A 164 6.02 -10.04 -9.36
CA TRP A 164 5.10 -9.06 -8.78
C TRP A 164 3.94 -8.71 -9.69
N GLU A 165 4.17 -8.61 -11.00
CA GLU A 165 3.12 -8.27 -11.96
C GLU A 165 2.06 -9.37 -12.03
N ALA A 166 2.47 -10.63 -12.23
CA ALA A 166 1.56 -11.77 -12.23
C ALA A 166 0.84 -11.93 -10.88
N TYR A 167 1.57 -11.81 -9.77
CA TYR A 167 0.95 -11.85 -8.45
C TYR A 167 -0.13 -10.77 -8.27
N MET A 168 0.15 -9.53 -8.69
CA MET A 168 -0.81 -8.44 -8.51
C MET A 168 -2.00 -8.55 -9.47
N MET A 169 -1.75 -8.78 -10.75
CA MET A 169 -2.77 -8.78 -11.81
C MET A 169 -3.65 -10.03 -11.78
N ASP A 170 -3.07 -11.20 -11.49
CA ASP A 170 -3.77 -12.49 -11.66
C ASP A 170 -4.25 -13.08 -10.33
N VAL A 171 -3.65 -12.67 -9.21
CA VAL A 171 -3.97 -13.23 -7.88
C VAL A 171 -4.55 -12.15 -6.95
N HIS A 172 -3.80 -11.08 -6.69
CA HIS A 172 -4.13 -10.11 -5.64
C HIS A 172 -5.37 -9.28 -5.97
N PHE A 173 -5.39 -8.55 -7.10
CA PHE A 173 -6.53 -7.71 -7.45
C PHE A 173 -7.81 -8.52 -7.72
N PRO A 174 -7.78 -9.66 -8.45
CA PRO A 174 -8.97 -10.51 -8.59
C PRO A 174 -9.49 -11.02 -7.24
N GLY A 175 -8.59 -11.43 -6.35
CA GLY A 175 -8.96 -11.83 -4.99
C GLY A 175 -9.60 -10.70 -4.19
N LEU A 176 -9.04 -9.49 -4.26
CA LEU A 176 -9.58 -8.31 -3.60
C LEU A 176 -11.00 -8.01 -4.10
N VAL A 177 -11.21 -8.01 -5.42
CA VAL A 177 -12.54 -7.78 -6.02
C VAL A 177 -13.53 -8.85 -5.58
N LYS A 178 -13.13 -10.13 -5.60
CA LYS A 178 -14.03 -11.24 -5.31
C LYS A 178 -14.44 -11.33 -3.84
N TYR A 179 -13.51 -11.06 -2.92
CA TYR A 179 -13.68 -11.38 -1.50
C TYR A 179 -13.83 -10.16 -0.58
N VAL A 180 -13.34 -8.98 -0.98
CA VAL A 180 -13.32 -7.78 -0.13
C VAL A 180 -14.26 -6.69 -0.64
N LEU A 181 -14.20 -6.39 -1.93
CA LEU A 181 -15.00 -5.34 -2.56
C LEU A 181 -16.37 -5.91 -2.98
N LYS A 182 -17.26 -6.12 -2.01
CA LYS A 182 -18.68 -6.39 -2.25
C LYS A 182 -19.51 -5.12 -2.13
#